data_AF-A0A8J5MB14-F1
#
_entry.id   AF-A0A8J5MB14-F1
#
_cell.length_a   1.000
_cell.length_b   1.000
_cell.length_c   1.000
_cell.angle_alpha   90.00
_cell.angle_beta   90.00
_cell.angle_gamma   90.00
#
_symmetry.space_group_name_H-M   'P 1'
#
loop_
_entity.id
_entity.type
_entity.pdbx_description
1 polymer ?
#
loop_
_entity_poly.entity_id
_entity_poly.type
_entity_poly.pdbx_seq_one_letter_code
_entity_poly.pdbx_strand_id
1 'polypeptide(L)'
;MELTRFGGDNWLSDTCIYWTSLRVAEEAIKLTWHKTTIVNVVDPIYMQMADEERRKGYLDTSDRVFSRMEANRIVFCPVYINTAFPHWCGIIFDMERQIIQDFLDEVESTINSYFMPLMMTRMEIRTFPGLLQRDGHSCGRLSEGV
;
A
#
# COMPACT_ATOMS: atom_id res chain seq x y z
N MET A 1 -14.43 7.76 19.03
CA MET A 1 -14.26 7.12 17.71
C MET A 1 -15.02 5.81 17.76
N GLU A 2 -16.19 5.75 17.14
CA GLU A 2 -17.04 4.56 17.19
C GLU A 2 -16.63 3.55 16.13
N LEU A 3 -16.18 2.37 16.58
CA LEU A 3 -15.88 1.19 15.75
C LEU A 3 -17.18 0.47 15.32
N THR A 4 -18.26 1.20 15.01
CA THR A 4 -19.60 0.62 14.76
C THR A 4 -19.80 0.06 13.35
N ARG A 5 -18.79 0.12 12.48
CA ARG A 5 -18.89 -0.30 11.06
C ARG A 5 -18.20 -1.64 10.73
N PHE A 6 -17.71 -2.38 11.71
CA PHE A 6 -16.91 -3.60 11.50
C PHE A 6 -17.71 -4.89 11.23
N GLY A 7 -19.02 -4.81 10.94
CA GLY A 7 -19.87 -5.99 10.70
C GLY A 7 -20.59 -5.96 9.34
N GLY A 8 -20.67 -7.12 8.68
CA GLY A 8 -21.49 -7.34 7.46
C GLY A 8 -20.83 -6.97 6.13
N ASP A 9 -21.65 -6.54 5.16
CA ASP A 9 -21.31 -6.15 3.78
C ASP A 9 -20.79 -4.70 3.65
N ASN A 10 -20.29 -4.12 4.75
CA ASN A 10 -19.86 -2.73 4.78
C ASN A 10 -18.46 -2.55 4.16
N TRP A 11 -18.31 -1.48 3.38
CA TRP A 11 -17.02 -1.08 2.81
C TRP A 11 -16.10 -0.53 3.90
N LEU A 12 -14.83 -0.92 3.86
CA LEU A 12 -13.81 -0.45 4.80
C LEU A 12 -13.41 1.00 4.50
N SER A 13 -13.25 1.79 5.55
CA SER A 13 -12.72 3.15 5.45
C SER A 13 -11.19 3.14 5.37
N ASP A 14 -10.62 4.24 4.88
CA ASP A 14 -9.20 4.59 4.93
C ASP A 14 -8.53 4.24 6.27
N THR A 15 -9.17 4.65 7.37
CA THR A 15 -8.67 4.43 8.72
C THR A 15 -8.63 2.94 9.07
N CYS A 16 -9.64 2.17 8.66
CA CYS A 16 -9.70 0.73 8.92
C CYS A 16 -8.59 0.00 8.17
N ILE A 17 -8.39 0.37 6.90
CA ILE A 17 -7.32 -0.18 6.06
C ILE A 17 -5.97 0.11 6.72
N TYR A 18 -5.66 1.38 6.96
CA TYR A 18 -4.39 1.80 7.53
C TYR A 18 -4.02 1.08 8.84
N TRP A 19 -4.94 1.02 9.80
CA TRP A 19 -4.68 0.35 11.08
C TRP A 19 -4.53 -1.16 10.94
N THR A 20 -5.26 -1.78 10.02
CA THR A 20 -5.14 -3.22 9.76
C THR A 20 -3.79 -3.52 9.12
N SER A 21 -3.38 -2.74 8.12
CA SER A 21 -2.09 -2.89 7.45
C SER A 21 -0.91 -2.67 8.40
N LEU A 22 -1.00 -1.67 9.29
CA LEU A 22 -0.02 -1.46 10.35
C LEU A 22 0.10 -2.69 11.25
N ARG A 23 -1.03 -3.29 11.64
CA ARG A 23 -1.03 -4.48 12.49
C ARG A 23 -0.40 -5.68 11.79
N VAL A 24 -0.67 -5.88 10.51
CA VAL A 24 -0.04 -6.94 9.69
C VAL A 24 1.46 -6.69 9.57
N ALA A 25 1.88 -5.46 9.29
CA ALA A 25 3.30 -5.08 9.19
C ALA A 25 4.06 -5.35 10.50
N GLU A 26 3.48 -5.00 11.65
CA GLU A 26 4.07 -5.29 12.97
C GLU A 26 4.28 -6.79 13.21
N GLU A 27 3.28 -7.61 12.88
CA GLU A 27 3.37 -9.06 13.04
C GLU A 27 4.37 -9.68 12.04
N ALA A 28 4.42 -9.19 10.80
CA ALA A 28 5.40 -9.62 9.81
C ALA A 28 6.84 -9.37 10.29
N ILE A 29 7.11 -8.20 10.87
CA ILE A 29 8.43 -7.87 11.44
C ILE A 29 8.82 -8.85 12.55
N LYS A 30 7.87 -9.22 13.43
CA LYS A 30 8.12 -10.19 14.52
C LYS A 30 8.48 -11.58 13.97
N LEU A 31 7.84 -12.01 12.89
CA LEU A 31 8.17 -13.29 12.23
C LEU A 31 9.55 -13.26 11.58
N THR A 32 10.01 -12.10 11.12
CA THR A 32 11.32 -11.91 10.51
C THR A 32 12.38 -11.39 11.48
N TRP A 33 12.22 -11.54 12.80
CA TRP A 33 13.08 -10.93 13.84
C TRP A 33 14.60 -11.11 13.69
N HIS A 34 15.07 -12.10 12.91
CA HIS A 34 16.48 -12.30 12.58
C HIS A 34 16.99 -11.45 11.40
N LYS A 35 16.09 -10.88 10.60
CA LYS A 35 16.39 -9.94 9.52
C LYS A 35 16.07 -8.53 10.01
N THR A 36 16.96 -7.59 9.74
CA THR A 36 16.76 -6.16 10.03
C THR A 36 15.79 -5.52 9.03
N THR A 37 14.69 -6.20 8.68
CA THR A 37 13.70 -5.72 7.72
C THR A 37 12.79 -4.70 8.39
N ILE A 38 12.67 -3.52 7.77
CA ILE A 38 11.75 -2.46 8.17
C ILE A 38 10.54 -2.53 7.24
N VAL A 39 9.34 -2.59 7.81
CA VAL A 39 8.08 -2.52 7.04
C VAL A 39 7.40 -1.19 7.35
N ASN A 40 7.17 -0.38 6.31
CA ASN A 40 6.41 0.86 6.40
C ASN A 40 5.03 0.67 5.78
N VAL A 41 4.04 1.37 6.33
CA VAL A 41 2.69 1.45 5.75
C VAL A 41 2.42 2.91 5.42
N VAL A 42 2.04 3.17 4.17
CA VAL A 42 1.62 4.50 3.72
C VAL A 42 0.18 4.73 4.18
N ASP A 43 -0.11 5.90 4.75
CA ASP A 43 -1.49 6.28 5.03
C ASP A 43 -2.22 6.54 3.70
N PRO A 44 -3.32 5.82 3.41
CA PRO A 44 -4.05 5.98 2.15
C PRO A 44 -4.59 7.39 1.93
N ILE A 45 -4.73 8.21 2.99
CA ILE A 45 -5.14 9.61 2.85
C ILE A 45 -4.15 10.43 2.02
N TYR A 46 -2.86 10.10 2.06
CA TYR A 46 -1.82 10.83 1.34
C TYR A 46 -2.02 10.72 -0.17
N MET A 47 -2.49 9.56 -0.64
CA MET A 47 -2.80 9.31 -2.06
C MET A 47 -3.97 10.15 -2.57
N GLN A 48 -4.87 10.56 -1.68
CA GLN A 48 -6.05 11.36 -2.03
C GLN A 48 -5.80 12.87 -1.95
N MET A 49 -4.62 13.30 -1.53
CA MET A 49 -4.28 14.72 -1.43
C MET A 49 -4.17 15.35 -2.82
N ALA A 50 -4.89 16.46 -3.05
CA ALA A 50 -4.86 17.17 -4.32
C ALA A 50 -3.52 17.89 -4.57
N ASP A 51 -2.95 18.50 -3.52
CA ASP A 51 -1.67 19.20 -3.58
C ASP A 51 -0.52 18.21 -3.80
N GLU A 52 0.12 18.30 -4.96
CA GLU A 52 1.17 17.38 -5.37
C GLU A 52 2.44 17.50 -4.53
N GLU A 53 2.88 18.71 -4.20
CA GLU A 53 4.13 18.90 -3.45
C GLU A 53 3.95 18.45 -2.00
N ARG A 54 2.80 18.73 -1.40
CA ARG A 54 2.45 18.18 -0.09
C ARG A 54 2.35 16.67 -0.13
N ARG A 55 1.66 16.11 -1.14
CA ARG A 55 1.54 14.65 -1.32
C ARG A 55 2.91 13.98 -1.41
N LYS A 56 3.81 14.48 -2.26
CA LYS A 56 5.20 13.98 -2.35
C LYS A 56 5.92 14.04 -1.00
N GLY A 57 5.76 15.15 -0.26
CA GLY A 57 6.32 15.30 1.07
C GLY A 57 5.83 14.26 2.09
N TYR A 58 4.55 13.86 2.02
CA TYR A 58 4.00 12.80 2.88
C TYR A 58 4.32 11.38 2.39
N LEU A 59 4.45 11.16 1.08
CA LEU A 59 4.79 9.85 0.53
C LEU A 59 6.26 9.50 0.76
N ASP A 60 7.17 10.43 0.51
CA ASP A 60 8.61 10.20 0.71
C ASP A 60 9.06 10.46 2.16
N THR A 61 8.26 11.21 2.95
CA THR A 61 8.50 11.60 4.35
C THR A 61 9.90 12.19 4.62
N SER A 62 10.18 12.59 5.87
CA SER A 62 11.54 12.98 6.28
C SER A 62 12.56 11.87 6.09
N ASP A 63 12.11 10.63 6.15
CA ASP A 63 12.96 9.44 6.08
C ASP A 63 13.37 9.11 4.65
N ARG A 64 12.78 9.80 3.65
CA ARG A 64 13.13 9.68 2.23
C ARG A 64 13.04 8.23 1.75
N VAL A 65 11.95 7.57 2.10
CA VAL A 65 11.77 6.12 1.93
C VAL A 65 11.88 5.69 0.47
N PHE A 66 11.23 6.43 -0.44
CA PHE A 66 11.25 6.14 -1.87
C PHE A 66 12.49 6.73 -2.55
N SER A 67 12.95 7.91 -2.14
CA SER A 67 14.14 8.53 -2.74
C SER A 67 15.47 7.93 -2.25
N ARG A 68 15.52 7.19 -1.14
CA ARG A 68 16.74 6.47 -0.72
C ARG A 68 16.77 5.01 -1.15
N MET A 69 15.62 4.37 -1.30
CA MET A 69 15.51 2.94 -1.64
C MET A 69 16.40 2.04 -0.77
N GLU A 70 16.31 2.20 0.56
CA GLU A 70 17.13 1.43 1.50
C GLU A 70 16.81 -0.08 1.39
N ALA A 71 17.82 -0.91 1.11
CA ALA A 71 17.63 -2.33 0.78
C ALA A 71 16.78 -3.08 1.83
N ASN A 72 17.00 -2.86 3.12
CA ASN A 72 16.28 -3.59 4.17
C ASN A 72 14.81 -3.13 4.38
N ARG A 73 14.19 -2.46 3.41
CA ARG A 73 12.87 -1.82 3.57
C ARG A 73 11.83 -2.40 2.61
N ILE A 74 10.66 -2.67 3.18
CA ILE A 74 9.43 -2.97 2.45
C ILE A 74 8.43 -1.86 2.75
N VAL A 75 7.73 -1.37 1.73
CA VAL A 75 6.67 -0.38 1.90
C VAL A 75 5.37 -0.98 1.38
N PHE A 76 4.36 -1.05 2.23
CA PHE A 76 2.99 -1.35 1.82
C PHE A 76 2.23 -0.05 1.62
N CYS A 77 1.59 0.10 0.47
CA CYS A 77 0.74 1.23 0.16
C CYS A 77 -0.67 0.75 -0.20
N PRO A 78 -1.64 0.89 0.71
CA PRO A 78 -3.04 0.77 0.35
C PRO A 78 -3.45 1.95 -0.53
N VAL A 79 -4.06 1.66 -1.67
CA VAL A 79 -4.53 2.65 -2.64
C VAL A 79 -6.01 2.45 -2.93
N TYR A 80 -6.73 3.55 -2.99
CA TYR A 80 -8.11 3.56 -3.46
C TYR A 80 -8.11 3.98 -4.92
N ILE A 81 -8.47 3.06 -5.82
CA ILE A 81 -8.56 3.32 -7.25
C ILE A 81 -10.01 3.57 -7.65
N ASN A 82 -10.21 4.62 -8.44
CA ASN A 82 -11.52 5.01 -8.95
C ASN A 82 -11.72 4.43 -10.37
N THR A 83 -12.01 3.13 -10.44
CA THR A 83 -12.38 2.44 -11.68
C THR A 83 -13.91 2.40 -11.82
N ALA A 84 -14.44 1.62 -12.78
CA ALA A 84 -15.89 1.43 -12.94
C ALA A 84 -16.56 0.93 -11.64
N PHE A 85 -15.81 0.19 -10.81
CA PHE A 85 -16.20 -0.19 -9.46
C PHE A 85 -15.07 0.21 -8.50
N PRO A 86 -15.23 1.30 -7.72
CA PRO A 86 -14.16 1.78 -6.86
C PRO A 86 -13.64 0.68 -5.92
N HIS A 87 -12.32 0.60 -5.76
CA HIS A 87 -11.68 -0.57 -5.16
C HIS A 87 -10.47 -0.19 -4.31
N TRP A 88 -10.29 -0.89 -3.19
CA TRP A 88 -9.05 -0.86 -2.42
C TRP A 88 -8.06 -1.90 -2.94
N CYS A 89 -6.86 -1.48 -3.30
CA CYS A 89 -5.77 -2.37 -3.68
C CYS A 89 -4.55 -2.14 -2.79
N GLY A 90 -3.74 -3.18 -2.59
CA GLY A 90 -2.41 -3.04 -1.98
C GLY A 90 -1.32 -2.95 -3.04
N ILE A 91 -0.31 -2.12 -2.80
CA ILE A 91 0.95 -2.11 -3.55
C ILE A 91 2.08 -2.41 -2.57
N ILE A 92 2.97 -3.34 -2.89
CA ILE A 92 4.13 -3.66 -2.08
C ILE A 92 5.41 -3.25 -2.83
N PHE A 93 6.21 -2.38 -2.23
CA PHE A 93 7.53 -2.01 -2.72
C PHE A 93 8.59 -2.76 -1.92
N ASP A 94 9.33 -3.66 -2.56
CA ASP A 94 10.49 -4.34 -1.99
C ASP A 94 11.78 -3.64 -2.48
N MET A 95 12.39 -2.85 -1.61
CA MET A 95 13.52 -1.98 -1.97
C MET A 95 14.81 -2.77 -2.22
N GLU A 96 15.04 -3.88 -1.51
CA GLU A 96 16.21 -4.75 -1.73
C GLU A 96 16.13 -5.48 -3.06
N ARG A 97 14.95 -5.99 -3.41
CA ARG A 97 14.75 -6.69 -4.68
C ARG A 97 14.49 -5.74 -5.84
N GLN A 98 14.20 -4.47 -5.57
CA GLN A 98 13.75 -3.48 -6.55
C GLN A 98 12.51 -3.95 -7.33
N ILE A 99 11.55 -4.55 -6.61
CA ILE A 99 10.30 -5.06 -7.19
C ILE A 99 9.11 -4.29 -6.60
N ILE A 100 8.15 -3.94 -7.46
CA ILE A 100 6.82 -3.50 -7.07
C ILE A 100 5.87 -4.66 -7.33
N GLN A 101 5.13 -5.09 -6.30
CA GLN A 101 4.07 -6.07 -6.44
C GLN A 101 2.72 -5.37 -6.37
N ASP A 102 1.89 -5.62 -7.38
CA ASP A 102 0.49 -5.21 -7.41
C ASP A 102 -0.40 -6.42 -7.74
N PHE A 103 -1.70 -6.21 -7.54
CA PHE A 103 -2.72 -7.26 -7.73
C PHE A 103 -3.67 -6.94 -8.89
N LEU A 104 -3.53 -5.76 -9.52
CA LEU A 104 -4.44 -5.22 -10.53
C LEU A 104 -3.70 -4.31 -11.52
N ASP A 105 -3.85 -4.56 -12.83
CA ASP A 105 -3.23 -3.77 -13.90
C ASP A 105 -3.65 -2.29 -13.85
N GLU A 106 -4.84 -1.99 -13.33
CA GLU A 106 -5.37 -0.63 -13.18
C GLU A 106 -4.55 0.22 -12.19
N VAL A 107 -3.69 -0.39 -11.38
CA VAL A 107 -2.83 0.29 -10.41
C VAL A 107 -1.53 0.78 -11.04
N GLU A 108 -1.13 0.26 -12.21
CA GLU A 108 0.11 0.65 -12.88
C GLU A 108 0.14 2.16 -13.17
N SER A 109 -0.99 2.76 -13.56
CA SER A 109 -1.06 4.21 -13.76
C SER A 109 -0.82 4.98 -12.46
N THR A 110 -1.33 4.48 -11.33
CA THR A 110 -1.12 5.08 -9.99
C THR A 110 0.36 5.01 -9.61
N ILE A 111 1.01 3.86 -9.84
CA ILE A 111 2.44 3.64 -9.61
C ILE A 111 3.28 4.64 -10.42
N ASN A 112 3.01 4.74 -11.71
CA ASN A 112 3.76 5.59 -12.62
C ASN A 112 3.57 7.08 -12.34
N SER A 113 2.37 7.51 -11.93
CA SER A 113 2.09 8.93 -11.69
C SER A 113 2.59 9.43 -10.34
N TYR A 114 2.51 8.63 -9.28
CA TYR A 114 2.78 9.11 -7.92
C TYR A 114 4.09 8.61 -7.32
N PHE A 115 4.49 7.37 -7.61
CA PHE A 115 5.63 6.74 -6.95
C PHE A 115 6.89 6.75 -7.79
N MET A 116 6.81 6.45 -9.09
CA MET A 116 7.98 6.45 -9.98
C MET A 116 8.75 7.78 -9.98
N PRO A 117 8.10 8.97 -9.92
CA PRO A 117 8.83 10.25 -9.83
C PRO A 117 9.60 10.46 -8.52
N LEU A 118 9.28 9.70 -7.47
CA LEU A 118 9.95 9.78 -6.16
C LEU A 118 11.19 8.87 -6.08
N MET A 119 11.25 7.83 -6.91
CA MET A 119 12.29 6.81 -6.83
C MET A 119 13.57 7.25 -7.55
N MET A 120 14.73 6.94 -6.95
CA MET A 120 16.02 7.13 -7.62
C MET A 120 16.24 6.20 -8.80
N THR A 121 15.61 5.04 -8.80
CA THR A 121 15.76 4.02 -9.85
C THR A 121 14.43 3.34 -10.07
N ARG A 122 14.14 3.04 -11.34
CA ARG A 122 12.90 2.36 -11.72
C ARG A 122 12.92 0.92 -11.20
N MET A 123 11.90 0.57 -10.43
CA MET A 123 11.66 -0.79 -9.95
C MET A 123 10.89 -1.60 -11.00
N GLU A 124 11.05 -2.92 -10.96
CA GLU A 124 10.33 -3.87 -11.82
C GLU A 124 8.92 -4.11 -11.26
N ILE A 125 7.87 -3.86 -12.06
CA ILE A 125 6.49 -4.17 -11.68
C ILE A 125 6.22 -5.65 -11.96
N ARG A 126 5.70 -6.37 -10.96
CA ARG A 126 5.31 -7.79 -11.05
C ARG A 126 3.92 -7.98 -10.48
N THR A 127 3.00 -8.47 -11.29
CA THR A 127 1.68 -8.87 -10.82
C THR A 127 1.82 -10.13 -9.95
N PHE A 128 1.32 -10.05 -8.72
CA PHE A 128 1.26 -11.20 -7.83
C PHE A 128 -0.16 -11.76 -7.80
N PRO A 129 -0.36 -13.09 -7.90
CA PRO A 129 -1.70 -13.66 -7.84
C PRO A 129 -2.30 -13.46 -6.44
N GLY A 130 -3.28 -12.56 -6.34
CA GLY A 130 -4.07 -12.32 -5.13
C GLY A 130 -5.31 -13.20 -5.04
N LEU A 131 -5.99 -13.18 -3.89
CA LEU A 131 -7.29 -13.82 -3.73
C LEU A 131 -8.36 -13.06 -4.53
N LEU A 132 -9.00 -13.73 -5.49
CA LEU A 132 -10.07 -13.14 -6.29
C LEU A 132 -11.28 -12.79 -5.40
N GLN A 133 -11.69 -11.52 -5.44
CA GLN A 133 -12.91 -11.07 -4.79
C GLN A 133 -14.13 -11.78 -5.39
N ARG A 134 -15.00 -12.31 -4.52
CA ARG A 134 -16.25 -12.98 -4.93
C ARG A 134 -17.51 -12.19 -4.59
N ASP A 135 -17.37 -11.02 -3.99
CA ASP A 135 -18.45 -10.11 -3.59
C ASP A 135 -18.15 -8.67 -4.04
N GLY A 136 -18.98 -7.69 -3.64
CA GLY A 136 -18.82 -6.29 -4.04
C GLY A 136 -18.22 -5.37 -2.97
N HIS A 137 -17.76 -5.87 -1.82
CA HIS A 137 -17.38 -5.02 -0.68
C HIS A 137 -16.12 -5.47 0.08
N SER A 138 -15.62 -6.68 -0.16
CA SER A 138 -14.46 -7.25 0.53
C SER A 138 -13.10 -6.85 -0.06
N CYS A 139 -13.06 -5.93 -1.04
CA CYS A 139 -11.83 -5.46 -1.67
C CYS A 139 -10.76 -5.04 -0.64
N GLY A 140 -11.17 -4.23 0.34
CA GLY A 140 -10.30 -3.80 1.43
C GLY A 140 -9.92 -4.91 2.42
N ARG A 141 -10.65 -6.03 2.47
CA ARG A 141 -10.23 -7.21 3.26
C ARG A 141 -9.20 -8.05 2.50
N LEU A 142 -9.30 -8.08 1.18
CA LEU A 142 -8.43 -8.86 0.29
C LEU A 142 -7.10 -8.14 0.01
N SER A 143 -7.07 -6.81 0.04
CA SER A 143 -5.82 -6.03 -0.02
C SER A 143 -4.87 -6.34 1.14
N GLU A 144 -5.40 -6.83 2.26
CA GLU A 144 -4.67 -7.20 3.47
C GLU A 144 -4.39 -8.72 3.56
N GLY A 145 -4.90 -9.51 2.62
CA GLY A 145 -4.99 -10.96 2.70
C GLY A 145 -3.82 -11.70 2.06
N VAL A 146 -2.84 -12.07 2.88
CA VAL A 146 -2.10 -13.35 2.79
C VAL A 146 -2.61 -14.25 3.91
#